data_AF-A0A0N7L4P8-F1
#
_entry.id   AF-A0A0N7L4P8-F1
#
_cell.length_a   1.000
_cell.length_b   1.000
_cell.length_c   1.000
_cell.angle_alpha   90.00
_cell.angle_beta   90.00
_cell.angle_gamma   90.00
#
_symmetry.space_group_name_H-M   'P 1'
#
loop_
_entity.id
_entity.type
_entity.pdbx_description
1 polymer ?
#
loop_
_entity_poly.entity_id
_entity_poly.type
_entity_poly.pdbx_seq_one_letter_code
_entity_poly.pdbx_strand_id
1 'polypeptide(L)'
;MGEVYNRIRLGQLWVNAERKLTPGAERKLQAQLGDAADSMMTFSSDDVAFTARISTPMKQRRVDLTSSTCSCLTRTQHRDACRHLIATLLECNVVESAYELRGECYTVASYQEYLSQNTRDP
;
A
#
# COMPACT_ATOMS: atom_id res chain seq x y z
N MET A 1 -17.31 -21.50 -15.88
CA MET A 1 -18.36 -20.47 -15.65
C MET A 1 -18.54 -20.07 -14.18
N GLY A 2 -18.59 -20.98 -13.19
CA GLY A 2 -18.82 -20.60 -11.78
C GLY A 2 -17.74 -19.71 -11.14
N GLU A 3 -16.48 -19.86 -11.53
CA GLU A 3 -15.38 -19.08 -10.95
C GLU A 3 -15.43 -17.59 -11.34
N VAL A 4 -15.73 -17.28 -12.61
CA VAL A 4 -15.87 -15.90 -13.10
C VAL A 4 -17.05 -15.21 -12.43
N TYR A 5 -18.20 -15.90 -12.36
CA TYR A 5 -19.38 -15.39 -11.66
C TYR A 5 -19.08 -15.07 -10.19
N ASN A 6 -18.37 -15.96 -9.48
CA ASN A 6 -17.96 -15.72 -8.09
C ASN A 6 -17.04 -14.51 -7.95
N ARG A 7 -16.08 -14.32 -8.88
CA ARG A 7 -15.16 -13.18 -8.88
C ARG A 7 -15.89 -11.85 -9.11
N ILE A 8 -16.87 -11.81 -10.02
CA ILE A 8 -17.73 -10.64 -10.25
C ILE A 8 -18.53 -10.31 -9.00
N ARG A 9 -19.23 -11.31 -8.44
CA ARG A 9 -20.04 -11.14 -7.23
C ARG A 9 -19.20 -10.63 -6.06
N LEU A 10 -18.02 -11.20 -5.84
CA LEU A 10 -17.09 -10.77 -4.79
C LEU A 10 -16.62 -9.32 -5.01
N GLY A 11 -16.30 -8.96 -6.24
CA GLY A 11 -15.89 -7.61 -6.56
C GLY A 11 -17.00 -6.57 -6.30
N GLN A 12 -18.25 -6.87 -6.69
CA GLN A 12 -19.41 -6.00 -6.38
C GLN A 12 -19.67 -5.89 -4.87
N LEU A 13 -19.50 -6.98 -4.11
CA LEU A 13 -19.58 -6.92 -2.65
C LEU A 13 -18.54 -5.96 -2.05
N TRP A 14 -17.33 -5.90 -2.62
CA TRP A 14 -16.30 -4.97 -2.15
C TRP A 14 -16.61 -3.52 -2.51
N VAL A 15 -17.16 -3.26 -3.70
CA VAL A 15 -17.62 -1.93 -4.11
C VAL A 15 -18.74 -1.43 -3.20
N ASN A 16 -19.75 -2.26 -2.95
CA ASN A 16 -20.89 -1.91 -2.10
C ASN A 16 -20.47 -1.66 -0.65
N ALA A 17 -19.34 -2.21 -0.22
CA ALA A 17 -18.74 -1.96 1.09
C ALA A 17 -17.73 -0.80 1.09
N GLU A 18 -17.69 -0.01 0.00
CA GLU A 18 -16.81 1.16 -0.17
C GLU A 18 -15.32 0.87 0.10
N ARG A 19 -14.87 -0.35 -0.18
CA ARG A 19 -13.49 -0.74 0.04
C ARG A 19 -12.58 -0.10 -1.00
N LYS A 20 -11.59 0.68 -0.56
CA LYS A 20 -10.53 1.21 -1.43
C LYS A 20 -9.60 0.10 -1.93
N LEU A 21 -9.19 -0.79 -1.03
CA LEU A 21 -8.22 -1.86 -1.29
C LEU A 21 -8.88 -3.24 -1.30
N THR A 22 -8.29 -4.15 -2.09
CA THR A 22 -8.65 -5.56 -2.02
C THR A 22 -8.40 -6.10 -0.60
N PRO A 23 -9.15 -7.11 -0.12
CA PRO A 23 -8.98 -7.61 1.24
C PRO A 23 -7.56 -8.11 1.55
N GLY A 24 -6.86 -8.63 0.56
CA GLY A 24 -5.46 -9.05 0.71
C GLY A 24 -4.50 -7.88 0.88
N ALA A 25 -4.68 -6.81 0.11
CA ALA A 25 -3.90 -5.58 0.24
C ALA A 25 -4.19 -4.86 1.56
N GLU A 26 -5.45 -4.80 1.99
CA GLU A 26 -5.83 -4.22 3.28
C GLU A 26 -5.11 -4.92 4.44
N ARG A 27 -5.15 -6.26 4.49
CA ARG A 27 -4.43 -7.01 5.53
C ARG A 27 -2.93 -6.72 5.54
N LYS A 28 -2.32 -6.59 4.36
CA LYS A 28 -0.90 -6.22 4.26
C LYS A 28 -0.65 -4.81 4.78
N LEU A 29 -1.52 -3.85 4.50
CA LEU A 29 -1.43 -2.50 5.03
C LEU A 29 -1.51 -2.49 6.55
N GLN A 30 -2.50 -3.16 7.13
CA GLN A 30 -2.64 -3.28 8.58
C GLN A 30 -1.42 -3.92 9.24
N ALA A 31 -0.84 -4.96 8.63
CA ALA A 31 0.40 -5.55 9.11
C ALA A 31 1.58 -4.58 9.04
N GLN A 32 1.73 -3.82 7.95
CA GLN A 32 2.79 -2.81 7.84
C GLN A 32 2.60 -1.63 8.81
N LEU A 33 1.36 -1.26 9.13
CA LEU A 33 1.03 -0.27 10.16
C LEU A 33 1.46 -0.74 11.55
N GLY A 34 1.17 -2.00 11.90
CA GLY A 34 1.64 -2.59 13.16
C GLY A 34 3.17 -2.62 13.26
N ASP A 35 3.84 -3.00 12.17
CA ASP A 35 5.31 -3.04 12.08
C ASP A 35 5.97 -1.64 12.07
N ALA A 36 5.23 -0.58 11.76
CA ALA A 36 5.79 0.76 11.60
C ALA A 36 6.30 1.31 12.94
N ALA A 37 5.70 0.92 14.06
CA ALA A 37 6.10 1.30 15.41
C ALA A 37 7.54 0.89 15.76
N ASP A 38 8.08 -0.16 15.12
CA ASP A 38 9.45 -0.64 15.32
C ASP A 38 10.48 0.10 14.45
N SER A 39 10.12 1.26 13.90
CA SER A 39 10.98 2.06 13.05
C SER A 39 11.46 3.31 13.77
N MET A 40 12.74 3.64 13.57
CA MET A 40 13.29 4.94 13.90
C MET A 40 13.52 5.72 12.60
N MET A 41 13.51 7.05 12.73
CA MET A 41 13.64 7.92 11.58
C MET A 41 14.43 9.18 11.89
N THR A 42 15.09 9.70 10.86
CA THR A 42 15.82 10.96 10.90
C THR A 42 15.52 11.72 9.63
N PHE A 43 14.94 12.90 9.78
CA PHE A 43 14.68 13.80 8.65
C PHE A 43 15.96 14.53 8.25
N SER A 44 16.27 14.51 6.96
CA SER A 44 17.31 15.35 6.37
C SER A 44 16.75 16.65 5.78
N SER A 45 15.44 16.68 5.54
CA SER A 45 14.64 17.83 5.12
C SER A 45 13.17 17.55 5.41
N ASP A 46 12.28 18.51 5.13
CA ASP A 46 10.83 18.35 5.36
C ASP A 46 10.25 17.13 4.62
N ASP A 47 10.71 16.86 3.40
CA ASP A 47 10.18 15.77 2.56
C ASP A 47 11.04 14.50 2.52
N VAL A 48 12.23 14.49 3.14
CA VAL A 48 13.19 13.37 3.02
C VAL A 48 13.58 12.85 4.39
N ALA A 49 13.34 11.56 4.60
CA ALA A 49 13.68 10.86 5.83
C ALA A 49 14.53 9.62 5.57
N PHE A 50 15.42 9.31 6.50
CA PHE A 50 16.13 8.04 6.59
C PHE A 50 15.50 7.20 7.69
N THR A 51 14.91 6.08 7.31
CA THR A 51 14.18 5.17 8.21
C THR A 51 14.93 3.85 8.36
N ALA A 52 15.00 3.33 9.58
CA ALA A 52 15.53 2.01 9.87
C ALA A 52 14.69 1.32 10.93
N ARG A 53 14.82 0.00 11.04
CA ARG A 53 14.30 -0.72 12.21
C ARG A 53 15.13 -0.37 13.44
N ILE A 54 14.48 -0.15 14.57
CA ILE A 54 15.13 0.12 15.87
C ILE A 54 16.11 -1.00 16.21
N SER A 55 15.73 -2.26 15.98
CA SER A 55 16.57 -3.44 16.23
C SER A 55 17.73 -3.61 15.24
N THR A 56 17.77 -2.87 14.12
CA THR A 56 18.83 -3.00 13.12
C THR A 56 19.11 -1.65 12.42
N PRO A 57 19.62 -0.65 13.16
CA PRO A 57 19.69 0.74 12.72
C PRO A 57 20.65 0.98 11.55
N MET A 58 21.64 0.10 11.35
CA MET A 58 22.62 0.18 10.26
C MET A 58 22.01 0.03 8.86
N LYS A 59 20.80 -0.52 8.73
CA LYS A 59 20.13 -0.71 7.43
C LYS A 59 19.08 0.36 7.21
N GLN A 60 19.53 1.59 6.94
CA GLN A 60 18.64 2.70 6.63
C GLN A 60 18.07 2.61 5.21
N ARG A 61 16.88 3.17 5.04
CA ARG A 61 16.17 3.35 3.78
C ARG A 61 15.82 4.81 3.62
N ARG A 62 16.03 5.34 2.43
CA ARG A 62 15.62 6.70 2.09
C ARG A 62 14.14 6.67 1.74
N VAL A 63 13.38 7.54 2.37
CA VAL A 63 11.98 7.85 2.07
C VAL A 63 11.91 9.27 1.56
N ASP A 64 11.11 9.47 0.52
CA ASP A 64 10.90 10.74 -0.13
C ASP A 64 9.39 10.94 -0.29
N LEU A 65 8.83 11.88 0.46
CA LEU A 65 7.39 12.11 0.56
C LEU A 65 6.84 12.77 -0.69
N THR A 66 7.56 13.72 -1.28
CA THR A 66 7.18 14.41 -2.53
C THR A 66 6.94 13.41 -3.67
N SER A 67 7.86 12.46 -3.85
CA SER A 67 7.72 11.39 -4.85
C SER A 67 6.97 10.17 -4.33
N SER A 68 6.64 10.13 -3.04
CA SER A 68 6.08 8.97 -2.35
C SER A 68 6.85 7.68 -2.60
N THR A 69 8.19 7.77 -2.55
CA THR A 69 9.10 6.65 -2.80
C THR A 69 9.84 6.21 -1.55
N CYS A 70 10.31 4.96 -1.59
CA CYS A 70 11.20 4.40 -0.58
C CYS A 70 12.22 3.51 -1.30
N SER A 71 13.48 3.55 -0.88
CA SER A 71 14.56 2.74 -1.47
C SER A 71 14.50 1.24 -1.15
N CYS A 72 13.47 0.78 -0.42
CA CYS A 72 13.30 -0.64 -0.11
C CYS A 72 12.65 -1.43 -1.26
N LEU A 73 12.96 -2.73 -1.33
CA LEU A 73 12.43 -3.63 -2.37
C LEU A 73 10.91 -3.70 -2.40
N THR A 74 10.25 -3.64 -1.23
CA THR A 74 8.79 -3.66 -1.14
C THR A 74 8.15 -2.54 -1.97
N ARG A 75 8.70 -1.32 -1.88
CA ARG A 75 8.19 -0.19 -2.66
C ARG A 75 8.61 -0.30 -4.12
N THR A 76 9.88 -0.59 -4.38
CA THR A 76 10.43 -0.56 -5.75
C THR A 76 9.90 -1.69 -6.64
N GLN A 77 9.68 -2.89 -6.09
CA GLN A 77 9.23 -4.06 -6.86
C GLN A 77 7.72 -4.23 -6.84
N HIS A 78 7.07 -4.00 -5.69
CA HIS A 78 5.65 -4.28 -5.54
C HIS A 78 4.77 -3.04 -5.63
N ARG A 79 5.35 -1.83 -5.66
CA ARG A 79 4.58 -0.57 -5.56
C ARG A 79 3.66 -0.55 -4.34
N ASP A 80 4.12 -1.19 -3.27
CA ASP A 80 3.36 -1.38 -2.04
C ASP A 80 3.74 -0.34 -1.00
N ALA A 81 2.81 0.04 -0.12
CA ALA A 81 3.13 0.94 1.00
C ALA A 81 3.92 0.16 2.07
N CYS A 82 5.24 0.29 2.02
CA CYS A 82 6.14 -0.37 2.97
C CYS A 82 6.14 0.31 4.34
N ARG A 83 6.51 -0.42 5.40
CA ARG A 83 6.63 0.12 6.77
C ARG A 83 7.47 1.39 6.89
N HIS A 84 8.52 1.56 6.09
CA HIS A 84 9.40 2.73 6.15
C HIS A 84 8.63 4.00 5.73
N LEU A 85 7.87 3.89 4.64
CA LEU A 85 7.04 4.96 4.12
C LEU A 85 5.89 5.25 5.09
N ILE A 86 5.25 4.20 5.61
CA ILE A 86 4.16 4.31 6.60
C ILE A 86 4.65 4.97 7.89
N ALA A 87 5.79 4.54 8.45
CA ALA A 87 6.37 5.17 9.64
C ALA A 87 6.64 6.66 9.40
N THR A 88 7.11 7.01 8.19
CA THR A 88 7.34 8.42 7.85
C THR A 88 6.05 9.22 7.76
N LEU A 89 5.01 8.66 7.14
CA LEU A 89 3.69 9.31 7.06
C LEU A 89 3.03 9.45 8.43
N LEU A 90 3.21 8.47 9.32
CA LEU A 90 2.72 8.53 10.71
C LEU A 90 3.35 9.69 11.47
N GLU A 91 4.67 9.84 11.39
CA GLU A 91 5.39 10.95 12.03
C GLU A 91 4.96 12.32 11.47
N CYS A 92 4.63 12.38 10.18
CA CYS A 92 4.09 13.58 9.53
C CYS A 92 2.57 13.76 9.72
N ASN A 93 1.89 12.90 10.49
CA ASN A 93 0.42 12.93 10.71
C ASN A 93 -0.43 12.85 9.43
N VAL A 94 0.06 12.16 8.39
CA VAL A 94 -0.61 12.01 7.07
C VAL A 94 -0.75 10.54 6.66
N VAL A 95 -0.98 9.65 7.64
CA VAL A 95 -1.05 8.20 7.41
C VAL A 95 -2.16 7.78 6.45
N GLU A 96 -3.24 8.55 6.34
CA GLU A 96 -4.34 8.28 5.42
C GLU A 96 -3.85 8.20 3.96
N SER A 97 -2.81 8.95 3.60
CA SER A 97 -2.18 8.89 2.28
C SER A 97 -1.60 7.52 1.97
N ALA A 98 -1.28 6.66 2.96
CA ALA A 98 -0.74 5.32 2.73
C ALA A 98 -1.68 4.41 1.91
N TYR A 99 -2.99 4.67 1.94
CA TYR A 99 -3.97 3.99 1.11
C TYR A 99 -3.81 4.34 -0.38
N GLU A 100 -3.46 5.59 -0.67
CA GLU A 100 -3.30 6.14 -2.02
C GLU A 100 -1.96 5.73 -2.65
N LEU A 101 -0.99 5.34 -1.82
CA LEU A 101 0.32 4.92 -2.31
C LEU A 101 0.33 3.51 -2.88
N ARG A 102 -0.71 2.71 -2.72
CA ARG A 102 -0.77 1.35 -3.25
C ARG A 102 -0.92 1.38 -4.76
N GLY A 103 -0.14 0.56 -5.47
CA GLY A 103 -0.30 0.39 -6.91
C GLY A 103 -1.70 -0.09 -7.30
N GLU A 104 -2.12 0.25 -8.51
CA GLU A 104 -3.46 -0.04 -9.07
C GLU A 104 -3.90 -1.49 -8.88
N CYS A 105 -2.99 -2.45 -9.03
CA CYS A 105 -3.27 -3.88 -8.89
C CYS A 105 -3.79 -4.31 -7.50
N TYR A 106 -3.71 -3.43 -6.50
CA TYR A 106 -4.22 -3.67 -5.15
C TYR A 106 -5.58 -3.04 -4.87
N THR A 107 -6.08 -2.19 -5.77
CA THR A 107 -7.33 -1.45 -5.56
C THR A 107 -8.54 -2.28 -5.98
N VAL A 108 -9.68 -2.05 -5.33
CA VAL A 108 -10.95 -2.65 -5.77
C VAL A 108 -11.40 -2.08 -7.12
N ALA A 109 -11.11 -0.80 -7.36
CA ALA A 109 -11.46 -0.13 -8.61
C ALA A 109 -10.81 -0.81 -9.83
N SER A 110 -9.49 -1.02 -9.83
CA SER A 110 -8.80 -1.70 -10.94
C SER A 110 -9.22 -3.16 -11.08
N TYR A 111 -9.52 -3.85 -9.96
CA TYR A 111 -10.05 -5.20 -10.02
C TYR A 111 -11.44 -5.27 -10.68
N GLN A 112 -12.32 -4.30 -10.40
CA GLN A 112 -13.62 -4.19 -11.05
C GLN A 112 -13.51 -3.88 -12.54
N GLU A 113 -12.65 -2.93 -12.88
CA GLU A 113 -12.41 -2.57 -14.27
C GLU A 113 -11.94 -3.80 -15.07
N TYR A 114 -10.95 -4.54 -14.54
CA TYR A 114 -10.47 -5.78 -15.13
C TYR A 114 -11.60 -6.80 -15.36
N LEU A 115 -12.47 -7.01 -14.37
CA LEU A 115 -13.60 -7.93 -14.50
C LEU A 115 -14.61 -7.47 -15.56
N SER A 116 -14.85 -6.16 -15.67
CA SER A 116 -15.80 -5.60 -16.64
C SER A 116 -15.33 -5.70 -18.09
N GLN A 117 -14.01 -5.66 -18.31
CA GLN A 117 -13.39 -5.78 -19.63
C GLN A 117 -13.30 -7.24 -20.08
N ASN A 118 -12.95 -8.16 -19.19
CA ASN A 118 -12.72 -9.58 -19.50
C ASN A 118 -13.97 -10.46 -19.40
N THR A 119 -15.16 -9.86 -19.28
CA THR A 119 -16.46 -10.55 -19.29
C THR A 119 -17.32 -10.14 -20.49
N ARG A 120 -16.79 -9.28 -21.38
CA ARG A 120 -17.49 -8.75 -22.55
C ARG A 120 -17.24 -9.54 -23.85
N ASP A 121 -16.46 -10.61 -23.84
CA ASP A 121 -16.28 -11.50 -25.00
C ASP A 121 -17.02 -12.84 -24.79
N PRO A 122 -18.06 -13.15 -25.61
CA PRO A 122 -18.66 -14.48 -25.71
C PRO A 122 -17.82 -15.48 -26.51
#